data_AF-A0AAU2X4M5-F1
#
_entry.id   AF-A0AAU2X4M5-F1
#
_cell.length_a   1.000
_cell.length_b   1.000
_cell.length_c   1.000
_cell.angle_alpha   90.00
_cell.angle_beta   90.00
_cell.angle_gamma   90.00
#
_symmetry.space_group_name_H-M   'P 1'
#
loop_
_entity.id
_entity.type
_entity.pdbx_description
1 polymer ?
#
loop_
_entity_poly.entity_id
_entity_poly.type
_entity_poly.pdbx_seq_one_letter_code
_entity_poly.pdbx_strand_id
1 'polypeptide(L)'
;MLAVVGVLAAAGCGRSGPDRVTEGGRYRPVAAGPAPGTPATPPASATPSAPATGSGGAVPEGEAFFDAPDPLPGDQPGGVVRERPAASDKAVAGASKEQLVMYRTTGPDGKPVAATGTVTFPAGPAPEGGWPVVAWDHGTTGIGAKCAPSRSGPGPGDQGAGEMLAEFVKRGYAVVQPDYVGMGVNGVKHPYLDGKSAAYATLDLVRAARSLDPGIGKTLFVAGHSQGGHAALWSAHYATEYAPELELKGVVAIAPANGFHFVPFLTAQGDTSAAAYTGIVLLLVNGAAAADPTIKPADLLSEAGAAAAEKAWDTCVGEQGAQGGQLPPGPELFKSDANLSPMTERLVSNSPDLVRTTVPILMPQGGKDPLSGLNQPLAQSMCAAGGSVEYKPYPDLAHDPAEVSTPAPDVVAWVEARKAGTPVEGACTF
;
A
#
# COMPACT_ATOMS: atom_id res chain seq x y z
N MET A 1 21.08 12.79 24.58
CA MET A 1 20.49 13.36 25.81
C MET A 1 19.00 13.49 25.53
N LEU A 2 18.24 12.40 25.77
CA LEU A 2 16.81 12.32 25.46
C LEU A 2 16.01 12.64 26.72
N ALA A 3 15.23 13.71 26.67
CA ALA A 3 14.09 13.93 27.54
C ALA A 3 13.21 14.99 26.89
N VAL A 4 12.00 14.61 26.48
CA VAL A 4 10.71 15.26 26.73
C VAL A 4 9.71 14.63 25.77
N VAL A 5 9.17 13.47 26.15
CA VAL A 5 7.77 13.10 25.83
C VAL A 5 7.26 12.36 27.06
N GLY A 6 6.53 13.07 27.90
CA GLY A 6 5.96 12.53 29.11
C GLY A 6 4.68 13.28 29.46
N VAL A 7 3.61 12.48 29.58
CA VAL A 7 2.37 12.76 30.31
C VAL A 7 1.28 13.51 29.55
N LEU A 8 0.33 12.73 29.03
CA LEU A 8 -1.10 12.99 29.22
C LEU A 8 -1.83 11.64 29.24
N ALA A 9 -1.79 11.00 30.42
CA ALA A 9 -2.62 9.86 30.75
C ALA A 9 -3.84 10.32 31.57
N ALA A 10 -4.93 9.61 31.32
CA ALA A 10 -6.28 9.82 31.80
C ALA A 10 -6.48 10.00 33.31
N ALA A 11 -7.48 10.82 33.66
CA ALA A 11 -8.35 10.64 34.82
C ALA A 11 -9.78 10.74 34.26
N GLY A 12 -10.73 9.82 34.44
CA GLY A 12 -10.96 8.87 35.52
C GLY A 12 -12.42 9.07 35.95
N CYS A 13 -13.38 8.52 35.20
CA CYS A 13 -14.79 8.52 35.62
C CYS A 13 -15.10 7.23 36.39
N GLY A 14 -15.33 7.41 37.69
CA GLY A 14 -15.65 6.34 38.63
C GLY A 14 -17.03 5.73 38.39
N ARG A 15 -17.09 4.41 38.55
CA ARG A 15 -18.32 3.63 38.66
C ARG A 15 -19.09 4.02 39.93
N SER A 16 -20.38 4.23 39.78
CA SER A 16 -21.38 3.95 40.82
C SER A 16 -22.67 3.48 40.13
N GLY A 17 -23.31 2.47 40.71
CA GLY A 17 -24.70 2.10 40.42
C GLY A 17 -25.33 1.61 41.72
N PRO A 18 -26.53 1.03 41.70
CA PRO A 18 -27.68 1.30 40.84
C PRO A 18 -28.86 1.86 41.67
N ASP A 19 -29.68 2.75 41.12
CA ASP A 19 -30.98 3.10 41.73
C ASP A 19 -32.14 2.76 40.80
N ARG A 20 -32.99 1.87 41.30
CA ARG A 20 -34.33 1.59 40.77
C ARG A 20 -35.26 2.73 41.15
N VAL A 21 -35.90 3.35 40.17
CA VAL A 21 -37.17 4.05 40.36
C VAL A 21 -38.12 3.60 39.25
N THR A 22 -39.19 2.92 39.68
CA THR A 22 -40.37 2.54 38.91
C THR A 22 -41.38 3.67 38.90
N GLU A 23 -41.87 4.06 37.71
CA GLU A 23 -43.23 4.57 37.40
C GLU A 23 -43.20 4.88 35.88
N GLY A 24 -44.10 4.44 35.01
CA GLY A 24 -45.56 4.40 35.08
C GLY A 24 -46.07 5.14 33.84
N GLY A 25 -46.04 4.49 32.66
CA GLY A 25 -46.39 5.15 31.38
C GLY A 25 -47.01 4.18 30.38
N ARG A 26 -48.28 4.43 30.07
CA ARG A 26 -49.22 3.56 29.34
C ARG A 26 -48.82 3.29 27.89
N TYR A 27 -48.77 2.02 27.51
CA TYR A 27 -48.63 1.57 26.11
C TYR A 27 -50.00 1.66 25.40
N ARG A 28 -50.07 2.35 24.25
CA ARG A 28 -51.19 2.26 23.30
C ARG A 28 -50.84 1.23 22.22
N PRO A 29 -51.77 0.35 21.79
CA PRO A 29 -51.48 -0.64 20.76
C PRO A 29 -51.46 0.03 19.38
N VAL A 30 -50.40 -0.22 18.62
CA VAL A 30 -50.35 0.09 17.18
C VAL A 30 -50.94 -1.11 16.43
N ALA A 31 -51.83 -0.81 15.48
CA ALA A 31 -52.65 -1.75 14.74
C ALA A 31 -51.85 -2.79 13.93
N ALA A 32 -52.42 -3.98 13.82
CA ALA A 32 -51.91 -5.09 13.02
C ALA A 32 -51.88 -4.75 11.53
N GLY A 33 -50.70 -4.90 10.90
CA GLY A 33 -50.54 -4.94 9.45
C GLY A 33 -50.92 -6.32 8.88
N PRO A 34 -51.20 -6.42 7.56
CA PRO A 34 -51.75 -7.63 6.95
C PRO A 34 -50.70 -8.74 6.78
N ALA A 35 -51.21 -9.96 6.63
CA ALA A 35 -50.53 -11.25 6.57
C ALA A 35 -49.41 -11.38 5.50
N PRO A 36 -48.44 -12.30 5.69
CA PRO A 36 -47.31 -12.48 4.77
C PRO A 36 -47.75 -13.08 3.44
N GLY A 37 -47.38 -12.41 2.34
CA GLY A 37 -47.47 -12.95 0.99
C GLY A 37 -46.49 -14.10 0.76
N THR A 38 -46.89 -15.02 -0.10
CA THR A 38 -46.15 -16.20 -0.58
C THR A 38 -44.72 -15.88 -1.03
N PRO A 39 -43.73 -16.77 -0.79
CA PRO A 39 -42.35 -16.54 -1.23
C PRO A 39 -42.26 -16.63 -2.76
N ALA A 40 -41.72 -15.58 -3.37
CA ALA A 40 -41.37 -15.58 -4.78
C ALA A 40 -40.17 -16.53 -5.02
N THR A 41 -40.30 -17.39 -6.02
CA THR A 41 -39.24 -18.28 -6.51
C THR A 41 -38.05 -17.44 -6.98
N PRO A 42 -36.79 -17.75 -6.58
CA PRO A 42 -35.63 -17.03 -7.10
C PRO A 42 -35.45 -17.36 -8.59
N PRO A 43 -35.05 -16.38 -9.43
CA PRO A 43 -34.72 -16.67 -10.81
C PRO A 43 -33.48 -17.58 -10.88
N ALA A 44 -33.49 -18.47 -11.86
CA ALA A 44 -32.43 -19.45 -12.10
C ALA A 44 -31.05 -18.79 -12.17
N SER A 45 -30.08 -19.43 -11.53
CA SER A 45 -28.67 -19.07 -11.52
C SER A 45 -28.14 -18.79 -12.93
N ALA A 46 -27.78 -17.54 -13.20
CA ALA A 46 -26.95 -17.21 -14.36
C ALA A 46 -25.53 -17.74 -14.11
N THR A 47 -25.08 -18.62 -14.99
CA THR A 47 -23.69 -19.08 -15.07
C THR A 47 -22.76 -17.86 -15.19
N PRO A 48 -21.61 -17.79 -14.51
CA PRO A 48 -20.68 -16.69 -14.70
C PRO A 48 -20.13 -16.75 -16.13
N SER A 49 -20.45 -15.76 -16.97
CA SER A 49 -19.74 -15.54 -18.22
C SER A 49 -18.34 -15.00 -17.90
N ALA A 50 -17.33 -15.55 -18.56
CA ALA A 50 -15.96 -15.06 -18.51
C ALA A 50 -15.89 -13.55 -18.84
N PRO A 51 -14.99 -12.78 -18.21
CA PRO A 51 -14.79 -11.38 -18.59
C PRO A 51 -14.38 -11.32 -20.06
N ALA A 52 -15.01 -10.44 -20.82
CA ALA A 52 -14.62 -10.16 -22.19
C ALA A 52 -13.18 -9.63 -22.20
N THR A 53 -12.30 -10.28 -22.94
CA THR A 53 -10.98 -9.76 -23.28
C THR A 53 -11.16 -8.42 -24.00
N GLY A 54 -10.61 -7.35 -23.41
CA GLY A 54 -10.73 -5.99 -23.92
C GLY A 54 -10.10 -5.82 -25.30
N SER A 55 -10.91 -5.26 -26.22
CA SER A 55 -10.61 -4.59 -27.51
C SER A 55 -9.37 -5.06 -28.32
N GLY A 56 -9.63 -5.73 -29.45
CA GLY A 56 -8.64 -6.17 -30.44
C GLY A 56 -7.93 -5.08 -31.26
N GLY A 57 -7.45 -4.02 -30.61
CA GLY A 57 -6.44 -3.12 -31.16
C GLY A 57 -5.03 -3.66 -30.90
N ALA A 58 -4.06 -3.29 -31.73
CA ALA A 58 -2.65 -3.63 -31.46
C ALA A 58 -2.20 -2.96 -30.15
N VAL A 59 -1.54 -3.73 -29.27
CA VAL A 59 -0.96 -3.20 -28.03
C VAL A 59 0.14 -2.19 -28.40
N PRO A 60 0.09 -0.93 -27.93
CA PRO A 60 1.11 0.05 -28.28
C PRO A 60 2.52 -0.36 -27.81
N GLU A 61 3.50 -0.14 -28.69
CA GLU A 61 4.91 -0.37 -28.39
C GLU A 61 5.52 0.81 -27.61
N GLY A 62 6.66 0.57 -26.96
CA GLY A 62 7.43 1.60 -26.26
C GLY A 62 6.61 2.35 -25.20
N GLU A 63 6.76 3.67 -25.20
CA GLU A 63 6.19 4.60 -24.23
C GLU A 63 4.66 4.77 -24.35
N ALA A 64 4.10 4.54 -25.54
CA ALA A 64 2.65 4.66 -25.78
C ALA A 64 1.83 3.61 -24.99
N PHE A 65 2.48 2.56 -24.47
CA PHE A 65 1.87 1.62 -23.53
C PHE A 65 1.45 2.29 -22.21
N PHE A 66 2.04 3.43 -21.86
CA PHE A 66 1.76 4.12 -20.60
C PHE A 66 0.71 5.22 -20.74
N ASP A 67 0.22 5.48 -21.96
CA ASP A 67 -0.87 6.44 -22.22
C ASP A 67 -2.22 5.73 -22.11
N ALA A 68 -2.86 5.83 -20.95
CA ALA A 68 -4.13 5.14 -20.69
C ALA A 68 -5.23 5.59 -21.69
N PRO A 69 -6.05 4.67 -22.22
CA PRO A 69 -7.16 5.03 -23.08
C PRO A 69 -8.23 5.82 -22.30
N ASP A 70 -8.87 6.77 -22.98
CA ASP A 70 -10.01 7.53 -22.46
C ASP A 70 -11.21 7.39 -23.43
N PRO A 71 -12.33 6.78 -23.02
CA PRO A 71 -12.60 6.23 -21.68
C PRO A 71 -11.82 4.93 -21.40
N LEU A 72 -11.59 4.64 -20.10
CA LEU A 72 -11.00 3.37 -19.66
C LEU A 72 -11.93 2.19 -19.98
N PRO A 73 -11.42 1.12 -20.63
CA PRO A 73 -12.23 -0.05 -20.95
C PRO A 73 -12.58 -0.87 -19.69
N GLY A 74 -13.61 -1.70 -19.83
CA GLY A 74 -14.17 -2.49 -18.74
C GLY A 74 -14.90 -1.64 -17.71
N ASP A 75 -15.49 -2.31 -16.71
CA ASP A 75 -16.21 -1.66 -15.61
C ASP A 75 -15.74 -2.13 -14.23
N GLN A 76 -15.12 -3.32 -14.14
CA GLN A 76 -14.65 -3.93 -12.89
C GLN A 76 -13.21 -3.51 -12.52
N PRO A 77 -12.94 -3.25 -11.23
CA PRO A 77 -11.58 -3.21 -10.70
C PRO A 77 -10.81 -4.51 -10.98
N GLY A 78 -9.53 -4.39 -11.33
CA GLY A 78 -8.69 -5.50 -11.79
C GLY A 78 -8.90 -5.91 -13.25
N GLY A 79 -9.77 -5.22 -14.00
CA GLY A 79 -9.93 -5.45 -15.42
C GLY A 79 -8.65 -5.11 -16.19
N VAL A 80 -8.11 -6.06 -16.94
CA VAL A 80 -6.94 -5.85 -17.81
C VAL A 80 -7.32 -4.92 -18.96
N VAL A 81 -6.60 -3.80 -19.04
CA VAL A 81 -6.72 -2.82 -20.13
C VAL A 81 -5.86 -3.25 -21.31
N ARG A 82 -4.61 -3.66 -21.04
CA ARG A 82 -3.68 -4.24 -22.01
C ARG A 82 -2.52 -4.88 -21.29
N GLU A 83 -1.85 -5.80 -21.97
CA GLU A 83 -0.64 -6.46 -21.49
C GLU A 83 0.38 -6.66 -22.62
N ARG A 84 1.65 -6.79 -22.25
CA ARG A 84 2.73 -7.25 -23.15
C ARG A 84 3.82 -7.92 -22.32
N PRO A 85 4.68 -8.77 -22.92
CA PRO A 85 5.84 -9.30 -22.22
C PRO A 85 6.66 -8.19 -21.58
N ALA A 86 7.05 -8.38 -20.32
CA ALA A 86 7.99 -7.48 -19.66
C ALA A 86 9.38 -7.57 -20.32
N ALA A 87 10.20 -6.54 -20.14
CA ALA A 87 11.56 -6.55 -20.67
C ALA A 87 12.38 -7.64 -19.96
N SER A 88 13.05 -8.51 -20.71
CA SER A 88 13.69 -9.71 -20.18
C SER A 88 14.84 -9.43 -19.20
N ASP A 89 15.47 -8.26 -19.32
CA ASP A 89 16.52 -7.78 -18.41
C ASP A 89 15.97 -7.28 -17.05
N LYS A 90 14.65 -7.15 -16.94
CA LYS A 90 13.95 -6.71 -15.72
C LYS A 90 13.18 -7.84 -15.03
N ALA A 91 13.12 -9.01 -15.66
CA ALA A 91 12.33 -10.13 -15.16
C ALA A 91 12.90 -10.72 -13.87
N VAL A 92 12.01 -11.11 -12.96
CA VAL A 92 12.40 -11.83 -11.74
C VAL A 92 13.09 -13.15 -12.11
N ALA A 93 14.24 -13.43 -11.51
CA ALA A 93 15.00 -14.63 -11.81
C ALA A 93 14.18 -15.91 -11.52
N GLY A 94 14.24 -16.87 -12.43
CA GLY A 94 13.47 -18.13 -12.34
C GLY A 94 12.06 -18.07 -12.91
N ALA A 95 11.60 -16.92 -13.41
CA ALA A 95 10.30 -16.78 -14.06
C ALA A 95 10.19 -17.64 -15.33
N SER A 96 9.00 -18.22 -15.56
CA SER A 96 8.67 -18.87 -16.84
C SER A 96 8.24 -17.83 -17.90
N LYS A 97 7.50 -16.81 -17.45
CA LYS A 97 7.15 -15.61 -18.21
C LYS A 97 6.90 -14.47 -17.23
N GLU A 98 7.01 -13.24 -17.70
CA GLU A 98 6.61 -12.04 -16.97
C GLU A 98 5.87 -11.09 -17.90
N GLN A 99 4.74 -10.55 -17.44
CA GLN A 99 3.88 -9.63 -18.19
C GLN A 99 3.92 -8.25 -17.56
N LEU A 100 4.09 -7.21 -18.37
CA LEU A 100 3.73 -5.85 -18.03
C LEU A 100 2.23 -5.67 -18.28
N VAL A 101 1.50 -5.24 -17.26
CA VAL A 101 0.04 -5.16 -17.29
C VAL A 101 -0.40 -3.74 -16.97
N MET A 102 -1.30 -3.20 -17.80
CA MET A 102 -2.11 -2.04 -17.43
C MET A 102 -3.49 -2.55 -17.04
N TYR A 103 -3.97 -2.15 -15.88
CA TYR A 103 -5.25 -2.60 -15.32
C TYR A 103 -6.03 -1.43 -14.74
N ARG A 104 -7.35 -1.60 -14.68
CA ARG A 104 -8.27 -0.66 -14.05
C ARG A 104 -8.23 -0.85 -12.53
N THR A 105 -8.09 0.25 -11.80
CA THR A 105 -8.23 0.30 -10.34
C THR A 105 -9.00 1.57 -9.95
N THR A 106 -8.99 1.91 -8.66
CA THR A 106 -9.75 3.03 -8.09
C THR A 106 -8.79 4.05 -7.46
N GLY A 107 -8.89 5.31 -7.88
CA GLY A 107 -8.06 6.40 -7.38
C GLY A 107 -8.46 6.90 -5.99
N PRO A 108 -7.70 7.85 -5.42
CA PRO A 108 -7.94 8.39 -4.07
C PRO A 108 -9.26 9.16 -3.93
N ASP A 109 -9.85 9.60 -5.05
CA ASP A 109 -11.16 10.26 -5.12
C ASP A 109 -12.33 9.27 -5.36
N GLY A 110 -12.05 7.96 -5.37
CA GLY A 110 -13.02 6.90 -5.61
C GLY A 110 -13.39 6.69 -7.08
N LYS A 111 -12.75 7.39 -8.02
CA LYS A 111 -13.04 7.22 -9.46
C LYS A 111 -12.14 6.15 -10.10
N PRO A 112 -12.60 5.49 -11.18
CA PRO A 112 -11.76 4.57 -11.93
C PRO A 112 -10.53 5.25 -12.54
N VAL A 113 -9.38 4.59 -12.43
CA VAL A 113 -8.09 5.04 -13.00
C VAL A 113 -7.32 3.83 -13.52
N ALA A 114 -6.41 4.02 -14.47
CA ALA A 114 -5.46 2.99 -14.85
C ALA A 114 -4.25 3.01 -13.93
N ALA A 115 -3.72 1.82 -13.62
CA ALA A 115 -2.41 1.63 -13.03
C ALA A 115 -1.65 0.56 -13.83
N THR A 116 -0.34 0.47 -13.62
CA THR A 116 0.51 -0.57 -14.21
C THR A 116 1.19 -1.40 -13.13
N GLY A 117 1.78 -2.52 -13.56
CA GLY A 117 2.57 -3.40 -12.73
C GLY A 117 3.06 -4.60 -13.52
N THR A 118 3.85 -5.45 -12.89
CA THR A 118 4.30 -6.73 -13.50
C THR A 118 3.63 -7.93 -12.84
N VAL A 119 3.43 -8.97 -13.64
CA VAL A 119 2.96 -10.29 -13.20
C VAL A 119 3.97 -11.34 -13.64
N THR A 120 4.66 -11.93 -12.68
CA THR A 120 5.65 -12.98 -12.89
C THR A 120 5.03 -14.34 -12.62
N PHE A 121 5.21 -15.26 -13.58
CA PHE A 121 4.65 -16.60 -13.52
C PHE A 121 5.76 -17.61 -13.18
N PRO A 122 5.52 -18.52 -12.23
CA PRO A 122 6.48 -19.57 -11.91
C PRO A 122 6.52 -20.63 -13.02
N ALA A 123 7.54 -21.49 -12.99
CA ALA A 123 7.64 -22.64 -13.87
C ALA A 123 6.82 -23.83 -13.36
N GLY A 124 6.51 -24.76 -14.27
CA GLY A 124 5.74 -25.98 -13.97
C GLY A 124 4.23 -25.78 -14.02
N PRO A 125 3.43 -26.84 -13.85
CA PRO A 125 1.98 -26.74 -13.82
C PRO A 125 1.47 -26.08 -12.53
N ALA A 126 0.32 -25.42 -12.60
CA ALA A 126 -0.36 -24.91 -11.41
C ALA A 126 -0.78 -26.06 -10.49
N PRO A 127 -0.55 -25.96 -9.16
CA PRO A 127 -1.02 -26.95 -8.21
C PRO A 127 -2.55 -26.88 -8.05
N GLU A 128 -3.12 -27.83 -7.31
CA GLU A 128 -4.53 -27.74 -6.90
C GLU A 128 -4.79 -26.43 -6.14
N GLY A 129 -5.84 -25.69 -6.53
CA GLY A 129 -6.13 -24.36 -6.00
C GLY A 129 -5.36 -23.20 -6.66
N GLY A 130 -4.45 -23.51 -7.60
CA GLY A 130 -3.64 -22.53 -8.34
C GLY A 130 -2.36 -22.13 -7.62
N TRP A 131 -1.45 -21.46 -8.32
CA TRP A 131 -0.25 -20.91 -7.70
C TRP A 131 -0.63 -19.88 -6.62
N PRO A 132 -0.08 -19.98 -5.40
CA PRO A 132 -0.21 -18.91 -4.43
C PRO A 132 0.46 -17.62 -4.95
N VAL A 133 -0.03 -16.47 -4.50
CA VAL A 133 0.44 -15.17 -4.93
C VAL A 133 1.20 -14.47 -3.81
N VAL A 134 2.37 -13.92 -4.13
CA VAL A 134 3.03 -12.87 -3.34
C VAL A 134 2.89 -11.57 -4.11
N ALA A 135 2.18 -10.60 -3.53
CA ALA A 135 2.21 -9.22 -3.99
C ALA A 135 3.38 -8.51 -3.31
N TRP A 136 4.27 -7.93 -4.10
CA TRP A 136 5.40 -7.14 -3.61
C TRP A 136 5.17 -5.66 -3.88
N ASP A 137 4.82 -4.95 -2.81
CA ASP A 137 4.65 -3.52 -2.75
C ASP A 137 6.03 -2.86 -2.58
N HIS A 138 6.49 -2.15 -3.61
CA HIS A 138 7.82 -1.56 -3.62
C HIS A 138 7.94 -0.34 -2.68
N GLY A 139 9.16 -0.06 -2.21
CA GLY A 139 9.49 1.16 -1.46
C GLY A 139 9.57 2.41 -2.33
N THR A 140 9.92 3.55 -1.76
CA THR A 140 9.88 4.83 -2.49
C THR A 140 10.91 4.85 -3.64
N THR A 141 10.44 4.84 -4.89
CA THR A 141 11.27 5.00 -6.09
C THR A 141 11.20 6.42 -6.68
N GLY A 142 10.14 7.15 -6.38
CA GLY A 142 9.82 8.50 -6.85
C GLY A 142 8.29 8.69 -6.84
N ILE A 143 7.81 9.76 -7.47
CA ILE A 143 6.36 10.04 -7.61
C ILE A 143 5.94 10.26 -9.07
N GLY A 144 6.91 10.32 -9.98
CA GLY A 144 6.67 10.48 -11.41
C GLY A 144 6.34 9.17 -12.10
N ALA A 145 5.61 9.25 -13.22
CA ALA A 145 5.25 8.08 -14.03
C ALA A 145 6.47 7.24 -14.44
N LYS A 146 7.60 7.87 -14.77
CA LYS A 146 8.84 7.17 -15.14
C LYS A 146 9.52 6.42 -13.98
N CYS A 147 9.16 6.71 -12.73
CA CYS A 147 9.79 6.08 -11.55
C CYS A 147 9.16 4.74 -11.18
N ALA A 148 8.11 4.31 -11.90
CA ALA A 148 7.52 3.00 -11.76
C ALA A 148 8.54 1.87 -12.00
N PRO A 149 8.63 0.87 -11.10
CA PRO A 149 9.45 -0.31 -11.33
C PRO A 149 9.14 -1.05 -12.63
N SER A 150 7.86 -1.17 -13.02
CA SER A 150 7.49 -1.88 -14.26
C SER A 150 8.00 -1.18 -15.53
N ARG A 151 8.24 0.13 -15.46
CA ARG A 151 8.73 0.96 -16.57
C ARG A 151 10.26 1.02 -16.58
N SER A 152 10.88 1.27 -15.44
CA SER A 152 12.33 1.58 -15.35
C SER A 152 13.19 0.47 -14.77
N GLY A 153 12.58 -0.64 -14.31
CA GLY A 153 13.27 -1.67 -13.52
C GLY A 153 13.30 -1.32 -12.03
N PRO A 154 13.85 -2.20 -11.17
CA PRO A 154 13.90 -1.97 -9.73
C PRO A 154 14.62 -0.66 -9.42
N GLY A 155 13.87 0.32 -8.92
CA GLY A 155 14.42 1.62 -8.55
C GLY A 155 15.20 1.56 -7.24
N PRO A 156 15.81 2.68 -6.79
CA PRO A 156 16.56 2.74 -5.55
C PRO A 156 15.80 2.22 -4.32
N GLY A 157 14.48 2.43 -4.27
CA GLY A 157 13.61 1.94 -3.20
C GLY A 157 13.37 0.43 -3.16
N ASP A 158 13.90 -0.34 -4.12
CA ASP A 158 13.54 -1.74 -4.34
C ASP A 158 14.74 -2.69 -4.59
N GLN A 159 15.96 -2.23 -4.33
CA GLN A 159 17.18 -2.95 -4.74
C GLN A 159 17.40 -4.31 -4.05
N GLY A 160 16.93 -4.49 -2.81
CA GLY A 160 17.17 -5.72 -2.02
C GLY A 160 16.09 -6.81 -2.18
N ALA A 161 15.01 -6.56 -2.93
CA ALA A 161 13.89 -7.50 -3.02
C ALA A 161 14.12 -8.65 -4.00
N GLY A 162 14.96 -8.47 -5.03
CA GLY A 162 15.06 -9.36 -6.18
C GLY A 162 15.34 -10.83 -5.84
N GLU A 163 16.27 -11.10 -4.92
CA GLU A 163 16.59 -12.47 -4.50
C GLU A 163 15.44 -13.15 -3.74
N MET A 164 14.72 -12.38 -2.93
CA MET A 164 13.53 -12.86 -2.22
C MET A 164 12.41 -13.21 -3.20
N LEU A 165 12.15 -12.35 -4.18
CA LEU A 165 11.14 -12.60 -5.21
C LEU A 165 11.50 -13.81 -6.07
N ALA A 166 12.77 -13.96 -6.43
CA ALA A 166 13.27 -15.13 -7.15
C ALA A 166 13.08 -16.43 -6.36
N GLU A 167 13.31 -16.41 -5.05
CA GLU A 167 13.08 -17.57 -4.18
C GLU A 167 11.57 -17.91 -4.08
N PHE A 168 10.67 -16.92 -4.04
CA PHE A 168 9.23 -17.18 -4.13
C PHE A 168 8.83 -17.81 -5.47
N VAL A 169 9.33 -17.28 -6.59
CA VAL A 169 9.07 -17.83 -7.93
C VAL A 169 9.56 -19.28 -8.02
N LYS A 170 10.76 -19.56 -7.52
CA LYS A 170 11.34 -20.91 -7.46
C LYS A 170 10.50 -21.88 -6.61
N ARG A 171 9.80 -21.37 -5.59
CA ARG A 171 8.86 -22.15 -4.75
C ARG A 171 7.47 -22.30 -5.36
N GLY A 172 7.25 -21.82 -6.58
CA GLY A 172 5.99 -21.95 -7.30
C GLY A 172 4.96 -20.88 -6.94
N TYR A 173 5.40 -19.71 -6.48
CA TYR A 173 4.52 -18.55 -6.30
C TYR A 173 4.45 -17.74 -7.60
N ALA A 174 3.26 -17.25 -7.93
CA ALA A 174 3.13 -16.10 -8.80
C ALA A 174 3.52 -14.84 -8.01
N VAL A 175 4.26 -13.94 -8.63
CA VAL A 175 4.64 -12.66 -8.03
C VAL A 175 3.94 -11.55 -8.79
N VAL A 176 3.33 -10.61 -8.07
CA VAL A 176 2.76 -9.39 -8.66
C VAL A 176 3.41 -8.17 -8.05
N GLN A 177 3.77 -7.18 -8.86
CA GLN A 177 4.44 -5.95 -8.41
C GLN A 177 3.67 -4.75 -8.95
N PRO A 178 2.77 -4.13 -8.16
CA PRO A 178 2.04 -2.95 -8.58
C PRO A 178 2.96 -1.73 -8.60
N ASP A 179 2.78 -0.84 -9.59
CA ASP A 179 3.44 0.47 -9.55
C ASP A 179 2.69 1.47 -8.67
N TYR A 180 1.47 1.17 -8.20
CA TYR A 180 0.53 2.13 -7.61
C TYR A 180 -0.06 3.14 -8.60
N VAL A 181 -1.17 3.79 -8.18
CA VAL A 181 -1.85 4.83 -8.95
C VAL A 181 -0.89 5.99 -9.24
N GLY A 182 -0.86 6.48 -10.48
CA GLY A 182 -0.06 7.64 -10.87
C GLY A 182 1.44 7.37 -11.05
N MET A 183 1.88 6.13 -10.88
CA MET A 183 3.18 5.69 -11.37
C MET A 183 2.99 4.76 -12.57
N GLY A 184 3.93 4.81 -13.51
CA GLY A 184 3.88 4.10 -14.78
C GLY A 184 3.01 4.82 -15.80
N VAL A 185 1.75 5.08 -15.46
CA VAL A 185 0.76 5.74 -16.33
C VAL A 185 1.01 7.24 -16.46
N ASN A 186 1.05 7.75 -17.70
CA ASN A 186 1.23 9.18 -17.96
C ASN A 186 -0.04 10.00 -17.61
N GLY A 187 0.16 11.23 -17.13
CA GLY A 187 -0.94 12.19 -16.88
C GLY A 187 -1.69 12.00 -15.55
N VAL A 188 -1.38 10.96 -14.79
CA VAL A 188 -1.94 10.72 -13.44
C VAL A 188 -0.85 11.02 -12.41
N LYS A 189 -1.18 11.80 -11.37
CA LYS A 189 -0.23 12.13 -10.29
C LYS A 189 -0.30 11.07 -9.19
N HIS A 190 0.85 10.59 -8.73
CA HIS A 190 0.93 9.59 -7.66
C HIS A 190 0.50 10.18 -6.30
N PRO A 191 -0.54 9.65 -5.65
CA PRO A 191 -0.93 10.03 -4.29
C PRO A 191 -0.01 9.32 -3.28
N TYR A 192 1.23 9.80 -3.16
CA TYR A 192 2.25 9.21 -2.27
C TYR A 192 1.76 9.07 -0.82
N LEU A 193 1.90 7.87 -0.27
CA LEU A 193 1.37 7.42 1.04
C LEU A 193 -0.16 7.54 1.21
N ASP A 194 -0.93 7.54 0.13
CA ASP A 194 -2.37 7.27 0.20
C ASP A 194 -2.63 5.76 0.28
N GLY A 195 -2.94 5.28 1.49
CA GLY A 195 -3.06 3.86 1.79
C GLY A 195 -4.20 3.17 1.04
N LYS A 196 -5.32 3.86 0.85
CA LYS A 196 -6.49 3.30 0.16
C LYS A 196 -6.20 3.03 -1.32
N SER A 197 -5.68 4.01 -2.05
CA SER A 197 -5.37 3.83 -3.47
C SER A 197 -4.20 2.85 -3.70
N ALA A 198 -3.21 2.82 -2.80
CA ALA A 198 -2.14 1.82 -2.85
C ALA A 198 -2.69 0.40 -2.67
N ALA A 199 -3.50 0.16 -1.63
CA ALA A 199 -4.15 -1.13 -1.38
C ALA A 199 -5.01 -1.59 -2.55
N TYR A 200 -5.79 -0.68 -3.15
CA TYR A 200 -6.64 -1.01 -4.30
C TYR A 200 -5.81 -1.36 -5.53
N ALA A 201 -4.74 -0.62 -5.82
CA ALA A 201 -3.83 -0.97 -6.91
C ALA A 201 -3.22 -2.36 -6.72
N THR A 202 -2.73 -2.68 -5.51
CA THR A 202 -2.16 -3.99 -5.18
C THR A 202 -3.17 -5.14 -5.37
N LEU A 203 -4.36 -5.02 -4.76
CA LEU A 203 -5.39 -6.06 -4.82
C LEU A 203 -5.96 -6.23 -6.24
N ASP A 204 -6.10 -5.13 -6.98
CA ASP A 204 -6.59 -5.17 -8.36
C ASP A 204 -5.56 -5.72 -9.35
N LEU A 205 -4.25 -5.56 -9.11
CA LEU A 205 -3.24 -6.26 -9.90
C LEU A 205 -3.29 -7.78 -9.67
N VAL A 206 -3.57 -8.24 -8.45
CA VAL A 206 -3.81 -9.67 -8.18
C VAL A 206 -5.02 -10.18 -8.97
N ARG A 207 -6.12 -9.41 -9.01
CA ARG A 207 -7.29 -9.73 -9.85
C ARG A 207 -6.93 -9.78 -11.33
N ALA A 208 -6.19 -8.80 -11.82
CA ALA A 208 -5.73 -8.74 -13.21
C ALA A 208 -4.90 -9.99 -13.54
N ALA A 209 -3.92 -10.34 -12.71
CA ALA A 209 -3.10 -11.54 -12.86
C ALA A 209 -3.94 -12.81 -13.00
N ARG A 210 -4.96 -12.98 -12.13
CA ARG A 210 -5.90 -14.12 -12.19
C ARG A 210 -6.75 -14.16 -13.46
N SER A 211 -7.00 -13.01 -14.08
CA SER A 211 -7.71 -12.94 -15.37
C SER A 211 -6.82 -13.31 -16.56
N LEU A 212 -5.49 -13.09 -16.44
CA LEU A 212 -4.50 -13.46 -17.44
C LEU A 212 -4.25 -14.97 -17.47
N ASP A 213 -4.27 -15.61 -16.30
CA ASP A 213 -4.09 -17.05 -16.19
C ASP A 213 -4.93 -17.60 -15.02
N PRO A 214 -5.93 -18.46 -15.29
CA PRO A 214 -6.76 -19.06 -14.25
C PRO A 214 -5.96 -20.02 -13.34
N GLY A 215 -4.71 -20.36 -13.70
CA GLY A 215 -3.78 -21.08 -12.84
C GLY A 215 -3.25 -20.26 -11.67
N ILE A 216 -3.41 -18.93 -11.67
CA ILE A 216 -3.12 -18.09 -10.51
C ILE A 216 -4.26 -18.23 -9.48
N GLY A 217 -3.90 -18.72 -8.30
CA GLY A 217 -4.82 -19.04 -7.21
C GLY A 217 -5.35 -17.82 -6.46
N LYS A 218 -6.08 -18.09 -5.38
CA LYS A 218 -6.66 -17.05 -4.49
C LYS A 218 -5.81 -16.77 -3.26
N THR A 219 -4.98 -17.72 -2.84
CA THR A 219 -4.09 -17.59 -1.69
C THR A 219 -3.13 -16.44 -1.91
N LEU A 220 -3.20 -15.42 -1.07
CA LEU A 220 -2.45 -14.17 -1.21
C LEU A 220 -1.62 -13.89 0.04
N PHE A 221 -0.40 -13.42 -0.19
CA PHE A 221 0.44 -12.72 0.76
C PHE A 221 0.80 -11.36 0.19
N VAL A 222 0.84 -10.32 1.02
CA VAL A 222 1.31 -9.00 0.60
C VAL A 222 2.54 -8.65 1.41
N ALA A 223 3.62 -8.27 0.74
CA ALA A 223 4.88 -7.91 1.36
C ALA A 223 5.37 -6.58 0.79
N GLY A 224 6.03 -5.76 1.59
CA GLY A 224 6.64 -4.53 1.08
C GLY A 224 7.59 -3.86 2.07
N HIS A 225 8.39 -2.93 1.56
CA HIS A 225 9.39 -2.18 2.33
C HIS A 225 9.08 -0.68 2.36
N SER A 226 9.24 -0.01 3.52
CA SER A 226 9.08 1.46 3.63
C SER A 226 7.68 1.91 3.18
N GLN A 227 7.54 2.70 2.12
CA GLN A 227 6.25 2.99 1.46
C GLN A 227 5.47 1.71 1.16
N GLY A 228 6.14 0.69 0.64
CA GLY A 228 5.51 -0.60 0.34
C GLY A 228 5.09 -1.37 1.59
N GLY A 229 5.80 -1.20 2.70
CA GLY A 229 5.37 -1.75 3.99
C GLY A 229 4.08 -1.07 4.48
N HIS A 230 3.93 0.24 4.25
CA HIS A 230 2.69 0.97 4.49
C HIS A 230 1.55 0.48 3.58
N ALA A 231 1.81 0.35 2.27
CA ALA A 231 0.84 -0.18 1.30
C ALA A 231 0.39 -1.61 1.66
N ALA A 232 1.31 -2.48 2.09
CA ALA A 232 1.01 -3.84 2.49
C ALA A 232 0.08 -3.89 3.72
N LEU A 233 0.30 -3.03 4.72
CA LEU A 233 -0.61 -2.91 5.87
C LEU A 233 -2.00 -2.41 5.46
N TRP A 234 -2.09 -1.45 4.55
CA TRP A 234 -3.38 -0.98 4.03
C TRP A 234 -4.09 -2.01 3.14
N SER A 235 -3.35 -2.83 2.40
CA SER A 235 -3.89 -4.01 1.72
C SER A 235 -4.55 -4.96 2.72
N ALA A 236 -3.93 -5.17 3.89
CA ALA A 236 -4.52 -5.96 4.98
C ALA A 236 -5.82 -5.36 5.53
N HIS A 237 -5.91 -4.03 5.60
CA HIS A 237 -7.11 -3.32 6.06
C HIS A 237 -8.28 -3.52 5.10
N TYR A 238 -8.03 -3.35 3.80
CA TYR A 238 -9.11 -3.34 2.80
C TYR A 238 -9.43 -4.71 2.20
N ALA A 239 -8.56 -5.72 2.32
CA ALA A 239 -8.74 -7.01 1.65
C ALA A 239 -10.14 -7.63 1.87
N THR A 240 -10.62 -7.70 3.12
CA THR A 240 -11.91 -8.32 3.44
C THR A 240 -13.11 -7.59 2.86
N GLU A 241 -13.07 -6.26 2.78
CA GLU A 241 -14.19 -5.45 2.26
C GLU A 241 -14.13 -5.29 0.74
N TYR A 242 -12.93 -5.00 0.22
CA TYR A 242 -12.73 -4.62 -1.18
C TYR A 242 -12.48 -5.82 -2.09
N ALA A 243 -11.78 -6.84 -1.62
CA ALA A 243 -11.42 -8.04 -2.38
C ALA A 243 -11.65 -9.35 -1.60
N PRO A 244 -12.91 -9.59 -1.13
CA PRO A 244 -13.24 -10.76 -0.30
C PRO A 244 -13.00 -12.10 -0.99
N GLU A 245 -12.89 -12.12 -2.32
CA GLU A 245 -12.60 -13.32 -3.09
C GLU A 245 -11.11 -13.73 -3.06
N LEU A 246 -10.22 -12.86 -2.59
CA LEU A 246 -8.81 -13.13 -2.38
C LEU A 246 -8.58 -13.60 -0.94
N GLU A 247 -7.87 -14.72 -0.80
CA GLU A 247 -7.59 -15.32 0.50
C GLU A 247 -6.28 -14.78 1.07
N LEU A 248 -6.32 -13.56 1.61
CA LEU A 248 -5.16 -12.97 2.28
C LEU A 248 -4.80 -13.77 3.54
N LYS A 249 -3.64 -14.45 3.52
CA LYS A 249 -3.17 -15.31 4.62
C LYS A 249 -2.18 -14.61 5.55
N GLY A 250 -1.60 -13.49 5.13
CA GLY A 250 -0.68 -12.72 5.96
C GLY A 250 -0.04 -11.54 5.22
N VAL A 251 0.50 -10.63 6.01
CA VAL A 251 1.20 -9.44 5.51
C VAL A 251 2.60 -9.33 6.11
N VAL A 252 3.57 -8.92 5.28
CA VAL A 252 4.94 -8.66 5.69
C VAL A 252 5.25 -7.18 5.47
N ALA A 253 5.30 -6.41 6.56
CA ALA A 253 5.57 -4.99 6.54
C ALA A 253 7.02 -4.75 6.99
N ILE A 254 7.96 -4.70 6.05
CA ILE A 254 9.38 -4.46 6.32
C ILE A 254 9.56 -2.95 6.52
N ALA A 255 9.96 -2.55 7.72
CA ALA A 255 10.18 -1.15 8.09
C ALA A 255 9.11 -0.18 7.54
N PRO A 256 7.82 -0.40 7.84
CA PRO A 256 6.73 0.35 7.19
C PRO A 256 6.85 1.85 7.44
N ALA A 257 6.50 2.64 6.42
CA ALA A 257 6.43 4.08 6.54
C ALA A 257 5.34 4.48 7.56
N ASN A 258 5.77 5.08 8.68
CA ASN A 258 4.93 5.45 9.80
C ASN A 258 5.35 6.81 10.38
N GLY A 259 4.41 7.54 10.99
CA GLY A 259 4.69 8.83 11.63
C GLY A 259 4.91 10.01 10.68
N PHE A 260 4.75 9.82 9.37
CA PHE A 260 4.98 10.90 8.39
C PHE A 260 4.03 12.10 8.51
N HIS A 261 2.94 12.01 9.29
CA HIS A 261 2.05 13.13 9.55
C HIS A 261 2.67 14.26 10.37
N PHE A 262 3.66 13.98 11.23
CA PHE A 262 4.33 15.02 12.03
C PHE A 262 5.60 15.57 11.38
N VAL A 263 6.18 14.85 10.41
CA VAL A 263 7.45 15.23 9.77
C VAL A 263 7.41 16.63 9.13
N PRO A 264 6.35 17.03 8.38
CA PRO A 264 6.27 18.38 7.82
C PRO A 264 6.36 19.50 8.85
N PHE A 265 5.73 19.34 10.03
CA PHE A 265 5.80 20.32 11.10
C PHE A 265 7.22 20.43 11.68
N LEU A 266 7.88 19.30 11.92
CA LEU A 266 9.26 19.29 12.43
C LEU A 266 10.23 19.94 11.43
N THR A 267 10.07 19.64 10.13
CA THR A 267 10.85 20.25 9.05
C THR A 267 10.65 21.76 9.01
N ALA A 268 9.41 22.24 9.08
CA ALA A 268 9.09 23.67 9.07
C ALA A 268 9.69 24.42 10.28
N GLN A 269 9.83 23.75 11.43
CA GLN A 269 10.43 24.31 12.64
C GLN A 269 11.96 24.23 12.67
N GLY A 270 12.59 23.60 11.67
CA GLY A 270 14.04 23.44 11.61
C GLY A 270 14.58 22.38 12.58
N ASP A 271 13.76 21.42 12.97
CA ASP A 271 14.20 20.31 13.81
C ASP A 271 15.25 19.47 13.05
N THR A 272 16.40 19.24 13.68
CA THR A 272 17.53 18.52 13.05
C THR A 272 17.23 17.05 12.82
N SER A 273 16.30 16.44 13.58
CA SER A 273 15.85 15.07 13.36
C SER A 273 15.05 14.92 12.06
N ALA A 274 14.41 15.99 11.60
CA ALA A 274 13.62 16.01 10.37
C ALA A 274 14.46 16.35 9.12
N ALA A 275 15.71 16.80 9.30
CA ALA A 275 16.57 17.20 8.20
C ALA A 275 16.79 16.07 7.17
N ALA A 276 16.94 14.83 7.65
CA ALA A 276 17.09 13.64 6.81
C ALA A 276 15.86 13.31 5.95
N TYR A 277 14.70 13.86 6.29
CA TYR A 277 13.42 13.61 5.61
C TYR A 277 12.97 14.75 4.70
N THR A 278 13.77 15.81 4.54
CA THR A 278 13.38 17.00 3.75
C THR A 278 12.92 16.64 2.34
N GLY A 279 13.60 15.69 1.67
CA GLY A 279 13.17 15.19 0.35
C GLY A 279 11.85 14.43 0.39
N ILE A 280 11.61 13.65 1.44
CA ILE A 280 10.34 12.94 1.65
C ILE A 280 9.20 13.92 1.87
N VAL A 281 9.41 15.04 2.58
CA VAL A 281 8.38 16.06 2.80
C VAL A 281 7.83 16.62 1.49
N LEU A 282 8.67 16.82 0.47
CA LEU A 282 8.19 17.22 -0.86
C LEU A 282 7.27 16.18 -1.48
N LEU A 283 7.59 14.89 -1.33
CA LEU A 283 6.74 13.80 -1.82
C LEU A 283 5.42 13.75 -1.04
N LEU A 284 5.43 14.01 0.27
CA LEU A 284 4.21 14.09 1.09
C LEU A 284 3.30 15.24 0.65
N VAL A 285 3.86 16.43 0.39
CA VAL A 285 3.09 17.60 -0.10
C VAL A 285 2.44 17.28 -1.45
N ASN A 286 3.23 16.75 -2.39
CA ASN A 286 2.76 16.37 -3.72
C ASN A 286 1.72 15.24 -3.68
N GLY A 287 1.95 14.22 -2.86
CA GLY A 287 1.05 13.09 -2.66
C GLY A 287 -0.28 13.53 -2.06
N ALA A 288 -0.26 14.38 -1.03
CA ALA A 288 -1.46 14.95 -0.43
C ALA A 288 -2.27 15.78 -1.44
N ALA A 289 -1.60 16.62 -2.25
CA ALA A 289 -2.25 17.39 -3.30
C ALA A 289 -2.81 16.53 -4.45
N ALA A 290 -2.15 15.41 -4.77
CA ALA A 290 -2.65 14.45 -5.75
C ALA A 290 -3.85 13.65 -5.22
N ALA A 291 -3.90 13.39 -3.91
CA ALA A 291 -4.99 12.69 -3.26
C ALA A 291 -6.20 13.59 -2.96
N ASP A 292 -5.96 14.87 -2.70
CA ASP A 292 -6.98 15.88 -2.41
C ASP A 292 -6.63 17.22 -3.10
N PRO A 293 -7.33 17.56 -4.21
CA PRO A 293 -7.09 18.79 -4.96
C PRO A 293 -7.36 20.09 -4.18
N THR A 294 -7.97 20.03 -3.00
CA THR A 294 -8.14 21.21 -2.14
C THR A 294 -6.82 21.61 -1.47
N ILE A 295 -5.87 20.67 -1.35
CA ILE A 295 -4.52 20.91 -0.85
C ILE A 295 -3.67 21.42 -2.01
N LYS A 296 -3.25 22.69 -1.93
CA LYS A 296 -2.47 23.34 -2.99
C LYS A 296 -1.02 23.54 -2.54
N PRO A 297 -0.04 22.89 -3.19
CA PRO A 297 1.37 23.08 -2.85
C PRO A 297 1.80 24.56 -2.88
N ALA A 298 1.24 25.34 -3.81
CA ALA A 298 1.50 26.78 -3.93
C ALA A 298 1.04 27.60 -2.71
N ASP A 299 0.11 27.10 -1.89
CA ASP A 299 -0.32 27.76 -0.66
C ASP A 299 0.62 27.44 0.52
N LEU A 300 1.31 26.29 0.46
CA LEU A 300 2.14 25.76 1.54
C LEU A 300 3.63 26.10 1.38
N LEU A 301 4.15 25.95 0.17
CA LEU A 301 5.58 25.97 -0.11
C LEU A 301 6.09 27.38 -0.38
N SER A 302 7.34 27.64 0.01
CA SER A 302 8.08 28.81 -0.47
C SER A 302 8.31 28.72 -1.99
N GLU A 303 8.83 29.78 -2.62
CA GLU A 303 9.20 29.72 -4.05
C GLU A 303 10.21 28.59 -4.33
N ALA A 304 11.23 28.45 -3.47
CA ALA A 304 12.23 27.39 -3.57
C ALA A 304 11.61 26.01 -3.33
N GLY A 305 10.72 25.88 -2.34
CA GLY A 305 10.00 24.64 -2.06
C GLY A 305 9.09 24.24 -3.22
N ALA A 306 8.38 25.19 -3.83
CA ALA A 306 7.49 24.94 -4.96
C ALA A 306 8.28 24.49 -6.20
N ALA A 307 9.43 25.12 -6.48
CA ALA A 307 10.32 24.68 -7.56
C ALA A 307 10.84 23.25 -7.32
N ALA A 308 11.20 22.92 -6.07
CA ALA A 308 11.65 21.57 -5.71
C ALA A 308 10.51 20.53 -5.80
N ALA A 309 9.30 20.89 -5.39
CA ALA A 309 8.11 20.04 -5.51
C ALA A 309 7.76 19.75 -6.96
N GLU A 310 7.81 20.75 -7.84
CA GLU A 310 7.55 20.55 -9.27
C GLU A 310 8.61 19.62 -9.88
N LYS A 311 9.89 19.85 -9.56
CA LYS A 311 10.99 18.99 -10.02
C LYS A 311 10.85 17.54 -9.56
N ALA A 312 10.22 17.28 -8.42
CA ALA A 312 10.03 15.93 -7.89
C ALA A 312 9.14 15.04 -8.78
N TRP A 313 8.26 15.61 -9.61
CA TRP A 313 7.46 14.85 -10.59
C TRP A 313 8.33 14.23 -11.70
N ASP A 314 9.48 14.82 -11.98
CA ASP A 314 10.40 14.39 -13.04
C ASP A 314 11.71 13.79 -12.50
N THR A 315 11.82 13.55 -11.19
CA THR A 315 13.07 13.05 -10.57
C THR A 315 12.81 11.86 -9.66
N CYS A 316 13.41 10.72 -9.98
CA CYS A 316 13.34 9.53 -9.12
C CYS A 316 14.29 9.66 -7.93
N VAL A 317 14.04 8.97 -6.81
CA VAL A 317 14.75 9.19 -5.53
C VAL A 317 16.28 9.11 -5.65
N GLY A 318 16.82 8.18 -6.44
CA GLY A 318 18.26 8.04 -6.66
C GLY A 318 18.86 9.11 -7.56
N GLU A 319 18.04 9.77 -8.39
CA GLU A 319 18.45 10.90 -9.23
C GLU A 319 18.52 12.20 -8.41
N GLN A 320 17.73 12.34 -7.35
CA GLN A 320 17.70 13.55 -6.51
C GLN A 320 19.05 13.81 -5.82
N GLY A 321 19.71 12.76 -5.33
CA GLY A 321 21.06 12.87 -4.76
C GLY A 321 22.16 13.05 -5.82
N ALA A 322 22.00 12.45 -7.01
CA ALA A 322 23.00 12.47 -8.07
C ALA A 322 23.03 13.76 -8.90
N GLN A 323 21.90 14.49 -8.99
CA GLN A 323 21.80 15.73 -9.76
C GLN A 323 22.25 17.00 -8.99
N GLY A 324 22.79 16.86 -7.78
CA GLY A 324 23.37 17.99 -7.04
C GLY A 324 22.41 19.13 -6.70
N GLY A 325 21.09 18.90 -6.78
CA GLY A 325 20.10 19.87 -6.34
C GLY A 325 20.12 19.92 -4.81
N GLN A 326 20.69 20.97 -4.23
CA GLN A 326 20.44 21.27 -2.82
C GLN A 326 18.95 21.55 -2.67
N LEU A 327 18.24 20.61 -2.05
CA LEU A 327 16.91 20.90 -1.52
C LEU A 327 17.03 22.10 -0.59
N PRO A 328 16.06 23.03 -0.60
CA PRO A 328 16.06 24.10 0.38
C PRO A 328 16.10 23.48 1.78
N PRO A 329 16.83 24.08 2.74
CA PRO A 329 16.77 23.67 4.14
C PRO A 329 15.32 23.58 4.61
N GLY A 330 15.03 22.66 5.56
CA GLY A 330 13.67 22.44 6.06
C GLY A 330 12.87 23.72 6.38
N PRO A 331 13.44 24.69 7.13
CA PRO A 331 12.77 25.97 7.41
C PRO A 331 12.45 26.83 6.18
N GLU A 332 13.19 26.66 5.09
CA GLU A 332 13.03 27.40 3.84
C GLU A 332 12.08 26.67 2.86
N LEU A 333 11.63 25.45 3.20
CA LEU A 333 10.76 24.64 2.35
C LEU A 333 9.34 25.21 2.28
N PHE A 334 8.85 25.72 3.41
CA PHE A 334 7.48 26.23 3.57
C PHE A 334 7.46 27.75 3.64
N LYS A 335 6.31 28.36 3.36
CA LYS A 335 6.07 29.76 3.72
C LYS A 335 6.02 29.87 5.25
N SER A 336 6.47 31.00 5.78
CA SER A 336 6.45 31.25 7.23
C SER A 336 5.03 31.29 7.83
N ASP A 337 4.02 31.56 7.01
CA ASP A 337 2.60 31.61 7.38
C ASP A 337 1.79 30.41 6.85
N ALA A 338 2.46 29.36 6.34
CA ALA A 338 1.81 28.19 5.77
C ALA A 338 0.92 27.47 6.79
N ASN A 339 -0.35 27.26 6.44
CA ASN A 339 -1.25 26.39 7.20
C ASN A 339 -1.09 24.93 6.74
N LEU A 340 -0.33 24.13 7.48
CA LEU A 340 -0.09 22.72 7.14
C LEU A 340 -1.24 21.78 7.53
N SER A 341 -2.24 22.24 8.29
CA SER A 341 -3.29 21.39 8.85
C SER A 341 -3.98 20.49 7.82
N PRO A 342 -4.48 21.00 6.66
CA PRO A 342 -5.18 20.14 5.69
C PRO A 342 -4.32 18.97 5.18
N MET A 343 -3.05 19.25 4.88
CA MET A 343 -2.10 18.22 4.47
C MET A 343 -1.84 17.22 5.60
N THR A 344 -1.60 17.70 6.82
CA THR A 344 -1.32 16.79 7.93
C THR A 344 -2.54 15.97 8.34
N GLU A 345 -3.76 16.49 8.24
CA GLU A 345 -4.99 15.73 8.44
C GLU A 345 -5.12 14.59 7.43
N ARG A 346 -4.77 14.82 6.16
CA ARG A 346 -4.72 13.77 5.14
C ARG A 346 -3.66 12.71 5.45
N LEU A 347 -2.50 13.11 5.98
CA LEU A 347 -1.47 12.16 6.39
C LEU A 347 -1.90 11.36 7.64
N VAL A 348 -2.59 12.00 8.59
CA VAL A 348 -3.17 11.32 9.76
C VAL A 348 -4.18 10.26 9.30
N SER A 349 -5.08 10.58 8.36
CA SER A 349 -6.05 9.60 7.85
C SER A 349 -5.42 8.41 7.11
N ASN A 350 -4.14 8.49 6.78
CA ASN A 350 -3.36 7.44 6.13
C ASN A 350 -2.33 6.79 7.06
N SER A 351 -2.37 7.07 8.36
CA SER A 351 -1.39 6.53 9.29
C SER A 351 -1.66 5.03 9.57
N PRO A 352 -0.62 4.16 9.61
CA PRO A 352 -0.79 2.73 9.83
C PRO A 352 -1.47 2.33 11.14
N ASP A 353 -1.51 3.19 12.16
CA ASP A 353 -2.22 2.94 13.42
C ASP A 353 -3.74 2.83 13.24
N LEU A 354 -4.28 3.30 12.11
CA LEU A 354 -5.67 3.14 11.72
C LEU A 354 -5.97 1.79 11.04
N VAL A 355 -4.93 1.01 10.69
CA VAL A 355 -5.10 -0.30 10.06
C VAL A 355 -5.78 -1.27 11.02
N ARG A 356 -6.80 -1.99 10.54
CA ARG A 356 -7.55 -3.00 11.29
C ARG A 356 -7.59 -4.25 10.44
N THR A 357 -7.06 -5.34 10.97
CA THR A 357 -7.05 -6.60 10.24
C THR A 357 -6.98 -7.78 11.19
N THR A 358 -7.52 -8.91 10.75
CA THR A 358 -7.43 -10.20 11.44
C THR A 358 -6.35 -11.09 10.83
N VAL A 359 -5.72 -10.67 9.72
CA VAL A 359 -4.63 -11.46 9.13
C VAL A 359 -3.33 -11.24 9.93
N PRO A 360 -2.50 -12.27 10.09
CA PRO A 360 -1.18 -12.15 10.69
C PRO A 360 -0.29 -11.11 10.00
N ILE A 361 0.49 -10.38 10.80
CA ILE A 361 1.50 -9.43 10.33
C ILE A 361 2.89 -9.87 10.83
N LEU A 362 3.85 -9.99 9.92
CA LEU A 362 5.28 -9.97 10.24
C LEU A 362 5.81 -8.55 10.00
N MET A 363 6.51 -7.99 10.98
CA MET A 363 7.12 -6.66 10.89
C MET A 363 8.64 -6.73 11.14
N PRO A 364 9.44 -7.06 10.12
CA PRO A 364 10.89 -6.95 10.18
C PRO A 364 11.31 -5.48 10.28
N GLN A 365 12.19 -5.15 11.23
CA GLN A 365 12.59 -3.77 11.47
C GLN A 365 14.08 -3.66 11.79
N GLY A 366 14.81 -2.85 11.03
CA GLY A 366 16.19 -2.52 11.33
C GLY A 366 16.32 -1.73 12.63
N GLY A 367 17.33 -2.03 13.45
CA GLY A 367 17.58 -1.35 14.73
C GLY A 367 18.27 0.00 14.59
N LYS A 368 19.00 0.23 13.49
CA LYS A 368 19.59 1.53 13.14
C LYS A 368 18.70 2.36 12.21
N ASP A 369 17.59 1.79 11.77
CA ASP A 369 16.56 2.50 11.02
C ASP A 369 15.93 3.59 11.91
N PRO A 370 15.87 4.86 11.47
CA PRO A 370 15.25 5.92 12.25
C PRO A 370 13.74 5.75 12.46
N LEU A 371 13.06 4.88 11.70
CA LEU A 371 11.65 4.50 11.91
C LEU A 371 11.47 3.46 13.03
N SER A 372 12.53 2.81 13.51
CA SER A 372 12.44 1.76 14.54
C SER A 372 11.70 2.21 15.80
N GLY A 373 11.97 3.43 16.27
CA GLY A 373 11.30 4.05 17.42
C GLY A 373 9.82 4.36 17.20
N LEU A 374 9.35 4.37 15.95
CA LEU A 374 7.95 4.57 15.58
C LEU A 374 7.24 3.23 15.31
N ASN A 375 7.95 2.27 14.74
CA ASN A 375 7.39 1.00 14.31
C ASN A 375 7.23 -0.01 15.45
N GLN A 376 8.07 0.03 16.48
CA GLN A 376 7.84 -0.80 17.67
C GLN A 376 6.54 -0.39 18.42
N PRO A 377 6.27 0.90 18.71
CA PRO A 377 4.97 1.31 19.25
C PRO A 377 3.79 1.03 18.32
N LEU A 378 3.98 1.13 16.99
CA LEU A 378 2.95 0.75 16.02
C LEU A 378 2.56 -0.72 16.17
N ALA A 379 3.55 -1.63 16.19
CA ALA A 379 3.31 -3.06 16.37
C ALA A 379 2.56 -3.35 17.69
N GLN A 380 2.94 -2.68 18.77
CA GLN A 380 2.27 -2.79 20.07
C GLN A 380 0.82 -2.27 20.02
N SER A 381 0.57 -1.17 19.33
CA SER A 381 -0.77 -0.60 19.17
C SER A 381 -1.67 -1.51 18.33
N MET A 382 -1.16 -2.05 17.22
CA MET A 382 -1.87 -3.03 16.39
C MET A 382 -2.23 -4.29 17.18
N CYS A 383 -1.30 -4.78 18.00
CA CYS A 383 -1.56 -5.88 18.91
C CYS A 383 -2.64 -5.56 19.95
N ALA A 384 -2.56 -4.38 20.60
CA ALA A 384 -3.54 -3.94 21.58
C ALA A 384 -4.95 -3.74 20.96
N ALA A 385 -5.01 -3.44 19.66
CA ALA A 385 -6.25 -3.38 18.88
C ALA A 385 -6.81 -4.76 18.49
N GLY A 386 -6.19 -5.86 18.93
CA GLY A 386 -6.62 -7.24 18.69
C GLY A 386 -6.02 -7.89 17.44
N GLY A 387 -5.05 -7.26 16.79
CA GLY A 387 -4.32 -7.84 15.67
C GLY A 387 -3.33 -8.93 16.10
N SER A 388 -2.78 -9.65 15.13
CA SER A 388 -1.68 -10.58 15.34
C SER A 388 -0.41 -10.07 14.70
N VAL A 389 0.61 -9.75 15.50
CA VAL A 389 1.82 -9.05 15.04
C VAL A 389 3.09 -9.69 15.59
N GLU A 390 3.96 -10.12 14.70
CA GLU A 390 5.33 -10.54 15.01
C GLU A 390 6.29 -9.42 14.61
N TYR A 391 6.72 -8.62 15.59
CA TYR A 391 7.76 -7.60 15.38
C TYR A 391 9.13 -8.28 15.52
N LYS A 392 9.94 -8.18 14.47
CA LYS A 392 11.24 -8.87 14.40
C LYS A 392 12.37 -7.87 14.19
N PRO A 393 13.14 -7.54 15.25
CA PRO A 393 14.23 -6.59 15.15
C PRO A 393 15.47 -7.20 14.50
N TYR A 394 16.13 -6.41 13.64
CA TYR A 394 17.44 -6.70 13.04
C TYR A 394 18.40 -5.58 13.49
N PRO A 395 19.14 -5.75 14.61
CA PRO A 395 19.80 -4.65 15.32
C PRO A 395 20.72 -3.78 14.48
N ASP A 396 21.35 -4.38 13.46
CA ASP A 396 22.40 -3.73 12.68
C ASP A 396 21.93 -3.05 11.39
N LEU A 397 20.70 -3.32 10.94
CA LEU A 397 20.18 -2.78 9.68
C LEU A 397 19.70 -1.33 9.85
N ALA A 398 19.98 -0.52 8.83
CA ALA A 398 19.44 0.81 8.64
C ALA A 398 18.13 0.75 7.83
N HIS A 399 17.74 1.88 7.22
CA HIS A 399 16.58 1.97 6.32
C HIS A 399 16.97 1.80 4.84
N ASP A 400 18.05 1.07 4.55
CA ASP A 400 18.58 0.91 3.20
C ASP A 400 17.78 -0.16 2.43
N PRO A 401 17.21 0.16 1.26
CA PRO A 401 16.51 -0.82 0.42
C PRO A 401 17.35 -2.05 0.03
N ALA A 402 18.68 -1.95 -0.03
CA ALA A 402 19.56 -3.09 -0.29
C ALA A 402 19.58 -4.11 0.86
N GLU A 403 19.29 -3.67 2.08
CA GLU A 403 19.27 -4.50 3.28
C GLU A 403 18.00 -5.36 3.41
N VAL A 404 16.98 -5.15 2.56
CA VAL A 404 15.75 -5.99 2.46
C VAL A 404 16.05 -7.47 2.21
N SER A 405 17.21 -7.78 1.61
CA SER A 405 17.69 -9.15 1.42
C SER A 405 18.00 -9.87 2.75
N THR A 406 18.33 -9.14 3.81
CA THR A 406 18.68 -9.72 5.12
C THR A 406 17.50 -10.40 5.81
N PRO A 407 16.31 -9.79 5.94
CA PRO A 407 15.13 -10.47 6.49
C PRO A 407 14.52 -11.52 5.54
N ALA A 408 14.94 -11.59 4.27
CA ALA A 408 14.29 -12.44 3.26
C ALA A 408 14.16 -13.93 3.65
N PRO A 409 15.17 -14.61 4.24
CA PRO A 409 15.01 -16.00 4.67
C PRO A 409 13.91 -16.18 5.72
N ASP A 410 13.80 -15.24 6.66
CA ASP A 410 12.76 -15.25 7.69
C ASP A 410 11.38 -14.95 7.11
N VAL A 411 11.30 -14.00 6.17
CA VAL A 411 10.08 -13.67 5.43
C VAL A 411 9.56 -14.89 4.66
N VAL A 412 10.43 -15.56 3.90
CA VAL A 412 10.07 -16.77 3.14
C VAL A 412 9.61 -17.88 4.09
N ALA A 413 10.34 -18.14 5.17
CA ALA A 413 9.96 -19.15 6.15
C ALA A 413 8.60 -18.84 6.81
N TRP A 414 8.35 -17.56 7.10
CA TRP A 414 7.11 -17.11 7.70
C TRP A 414 5.92 -17.25 6.76
N VAL A 415 6.07 -16.89 5.48
CA VAL A 415 5.04 -17.05 4.44
C VAL A 415 4.72 -18.53 4.24
N GLU A 416 5.74 -19.38 4.14
CA GLU A 416 5.57 -20.83 3.94
C GLU A 416 4.83 -21.48 5.12
N ALA A 417 5.13 -21.08 6.35
CA ALA A 417 4.43 -21.57 7.54
C ALA A 417 2.93 -21.20 7.51
N ARG A 418 2.59 -19.96 7.10
CA ARG A 418 1.20 -19.50 6.98
C ARG A 418 0.47 -20.17 5.82
N LYS A 419 1.15 -20.42 4.70
CA LYS A 419 0.61 -21.22 3.58
C LYS A 419 0.30 -22.65 4.03
N ALA A 420 1.14 -23.23 4.89
CA ALA A 420 0.93 -24.56 5.48
C ALA A 420 -0.16 -24.59 6.58
N GLY A 421 -0.78 -23.46 6.92
CA GLY A 421 -1.82 -23.37 7.95
C GLY A 421 -1.28 -23.29 9.38
N THR A 422 0.02 -23.07 9.57
CA THR A 422 0.62 -22.90 10.89
C THR A 422 0.20 -21.54 11.48
N PRO A 423 -0.52 -21.50 12.62
CA PRO A 423 -0.92 -20.24 13.25
C PRO A 423 0.30 -19.46 13.77
N VAL A 424 0.11 -18.18 14.07
CA VAL A 424 1.11 -17.39 14.82
C VAL A 424 1.08 -17.83 16.29
N GLU A 425 2.24 -18.10 16.87
CA GLU A 425 2.39 -18.50 18.28
C GLU A 425 2.37 -17.29 19.20
N GLY A 426 1.37 -17.22 20.10
CA GLY A 426 1.11 -16.01 20.88
C GLY A 426 0.61 -14.92 19.94
N ALA A 427 -0.55 -14.32 20.21
CA ALA A 427 -1.13 -13.37 19.27
C ALA A 427 -0.13 -12.28 18.82
N CYS A 428 0.81 -11.87 19.68
CA CYS A 428 1.88 -10.95 19.33
C CYS A 428 3.24 -11.29 19.97
N THR A 429 4.32 -10.97 19.26
CA THR A 429 5.72 -11.09 19.70
C THR A 429 6.50 -9.79 19.38
N PHE A 430 7.43 -9.38 20.25
CA PHE A 430 8.14 -8.09 20.17
C PHE A 430 9.63 -8.18 20.49
#